data_AF-A0A354GQU7-F1
#
_entry.id   AF-A0A354GQU7-F1
#
_cell.length_a   1.000
_cell.length_b   1.000
_cell.length_c   1.000
_cell.angle_alpha   90.00
_cell.angle_beta   90.00
_cell.angle_gamma   90.00
#
_symmetry.space_group_name_H-M   'P 1'
#
loop_
_entity.id
_entity.type
_entity.pdbx_description
1 polymer ?
#
loop_
_entity_poly.entity_id
_entity_poly.type
_entity_poly.pdbx_seq_one_letter_code
_entity_poly.pdbx_strand_id
1 'polypeptide(L)'
;MKLWPWKYLERHPQSHYTQLFVKGTRMRALSIYSMLVDVDPGDETTPEQIAADIHVPVEAVREAIAYVEADPPEIRADHQRETEHFQAWGVLDAEGNYLRGDLPKPCPQWPTPTSPQDRLEHIIAQAKLLDGAMTQGAWKYLEPHPMSNYEQLFIIGTRLRAEVIYAQVTDVDPADAPTPEEVAESMNLPVEAVREAIAYCESEPPGLLEDHRRQREDLQARGLMDAEGNYIRPPGRLSPEEEERLGLND
;
A
#
# COMPACT_ATOMS: atom_id res chain seq x y z
N MET A 1 31.28 -6.27 23.79
CA MET A 1 31.10 -6.03 22.34
C MET A 1 31.28 -7.38 21.66
N LYS A 2 30.19 -8.03 21.17
CA LYS A 2 30.31 -9.32 20.45
C LYS A 2 31.09 -9.02 19.17
N LEU A 3 32.31 -9.55 19.06
CA LEU A 3 33.08 -9.52 17.81
C LEU A 3 32.54 -10.68 16.97
N TRP A 4 31.68 -10.37 16.02
CA TRP A 4 31.24 -11.36 15.04
C TRP A 4 32.37 -11.61 14.04
N PRO A 5 32.62 -12.87 13.62
CA PRO A 5 33.69 -13.19 12.66
C PRO A 5 33.37 -12.74 11.22
N TRP A 6 32.19 -12.18 11.00
CA TRP A 6 31.62 -11.86 9.69
C TRP A 6 32.04 -10.47 9.22
N LYS A 7 32.64 -10.38 8.03
CA LYS A 7 33.18 -9.15 7.45
C LYS A 7 32.10 -8.34 6.73
N TYR A 8 31.13 -9.00 6.11
CA TYR A 8 30.07 -8.42 5.28
C TYR A 8 28.70 -8.44 5.95
N LEU A 9 28.58 -9.03 7.14
CA LEU A 9 27.33 -9.07 7.90
C LEU A 9 27.34 -8.10 9.09
N GLU A 10 26.21 -7.46 9.35
CA GLU A 10 26.02 -6.54 10.48
C GLU A 10 24.62 -6.61 11.07
N ARG A 11 24.44 -6.06 12.27
CA ARG A 11 23.10 -5.85 12.84
C ARG A 11 22.49 -4.57 12.30
N HIS A 12 21.22 -4.64 11.94
CA HIS A 12 20.47 -3.47 11.50
C HIS A 12 19.68 -2.88 12.70
N PRO A 13 19.98 -1.65 13.17
CA PRO A 13 19.43 -1.10 14.42
C PRO A 13 17.93 -0.80 14.37
N GLN A 14 17.36 -0.60 13.18
CA GLN A 14 15.92 -0.35 13.00
C GLN A 14 15.13 -1.63 12.66
N SER A 15 15.77 -2.80 12.74
CA SER A 15 15.12 -4.08 12.46
C SER A 15 14.68 -4.75 13.75
N HIS A 16 13.48 -5.34 13.76
CA HIS A 16 13.00 -6.19 14.85
C HIS A 16 13.61 -7.60 14.85
N TYR A 17 14.35 -7.94 13.79
CA TYR A 17 15.05 -9.21 13.63
C TYR A 17 16.43 -9.14 14.30
N THR A 18 16.81 -10.25 14.96
CA THR A 18 18.09 -10.36 15.67
C THR A 18 19.21 -10.93 14.81
N GLN A 19 18.85 -11.55 13.68
CA GLN A 19 19.77 -12.05 12.66
C GLN A 19 20.58 -10.95 11.98
N LEU A 20 21.66 -11.34 11.30
CA LEU A 20 22.54 -10.43 10.59
C LEU A 20 22.04 -10.12 9.17
N PHE A 21 22.36 -8.91 8.73
CA PHE A 21 22.04 -8.33 7.44
C PHE A 21 23.31 -8.09 6.65
N VAL A 22 23.24 -8.11 5.32
CA VAL A 22 24.38 -7.73 4.48
C VAL A 22 24.61 -6.22 4.57
N LYS A 23 25.85 -5.82 4.87
CA LYS A 23 26.26 -4.42 5.04
C LYS A 23 25.85 -3.54 3.86
N GLY A 24 25.29 -2.38 4.17
CA GLY A 24 24.82 -1.43 3.16
C GLY A 24 23.50 -1.83 2.48
N THR A 25 22.86 -2.91 2.93
CA THR A 25 21.54 -3.33 2.44
C THR A 25 20.56 -3.51 3.59
N ARG A 26 19.28 -3.71 3.25
CA ARG A 26 18.24 -4.18 4.18
C ARG A 26 17.92 -5.67 3.99
N MET A 27 18.81 -6.41 3.35
CA MET A 27 18.65 -7.82 3.04
C MET A 27 19.16 -8.68 4.19
N ARG A 28 18.32 -9.60 4.65
CA ARG A 28 18.66 -10.61 5.66
C ARG A 28 19.52 -11.72 5.04
N ALA A 29 20.48 -12.24 5.80
CA ALA A 29 21.28 -13.38 5.34
C ALA A 29 20.41 -14.61 5.01
N LEU A 30 19.37 -14.86 5.80
CA LEU A 30 18.40 -15.92 5.54
C LEU A 30 17.67 -15.73 4.21
N SER A 31 17.28 -14.50 3.86
CA SER A 31 16.59 -14.22 2.60
C SER A 31 17.47 -14.50 1.38
N ILE A 32 18.78 -14.26 1.48
CA ILE A 32 19.75 -14.61 0.44
C ILE A 32 19.88 -16.13 0.31
N TYR A 33 19.89 -16.86 1.43
CA TYR A 33 19.92 -18.31 1.42
C TYR A 33 18.62 -18.92 0.84
N SER A 34 17.45 -18.38 1.17
CA SER A 34 16.18 -18.79 0.56
C SER A 34 16.18 -18.61 -0.96
N MET A 35 16.73 -17.50 -1.48
CA MET A 35 16.86 -17.30 -2.93
C MET A 35 17.74 -18.34 -3.63
N LEU A 36 18.63 -19.02 -2.90
CA LEU A 36 19.47 -20.09 -3.42
C LEU A 36 18.74 -21.44 -3.42
N VAL A 37 17.90 -21.69 -2.41
CA VAL A 37 17.28 -23.00 -2.15
C VAL A 37 15.86 -23.11 -2.70
N ASP A 38 15.11 -22.00 -2.74
CA ASP A 38 13.73 -21.93 -3.24
C ASP A 38 13.69 -21.68 -4.76
N VAL A 39 14.51 -22.41 -5.51
CA VAL A 39 14.61 -22.32 -6.97
C VAL A 39 13.90 -23.52 -7.59
N ASP A 40 13.19 -23.32 -8.69
CA ASP A 40 12.51 -24.40 -9.41
C ASP A 40 13.48 -25.55 -9.75
N PRO A 41 13.07 -26.82 -9.60
CA PRO A 41 13.95 -27.96 -9.86
C PRO A 41 14.38 -27.99 -11.32
N GLY A 42 15.60 -27.51 -11.60
CA GLY A 42 16.16 -27.39 -12.94
C GLY A 42 16.96 -26.10 -13.16
N ASP A 43 16.73 -25.07 -12.36
CA ASP A 43 17.52 -23.84 -12.38
C ASP A 43 18.57 -23.86 -11.28
N GLU A 44 19.86 -23.85 -11.66
CA GLU A 44 20.96 -23.72 -10.72
C GLU A 44 21.24 -22.23 -10.50
N THR A 45 20.57 -21.61 -9.52
CA THR A 45 20.95 -20.26 -9.09
C THR A 45 22.33 -20.31 -8.45
N THR A 46 23.27 -19.55 -8.99
CA THR A 46 24.63 -19.47 -8.46
C THR A 46 24.78 -18.26 -7.52
N PRO A 47 25.67 -18.31 -6.51
CA PRO A 47 25.98 -17.15 -5.67
C PRO A 47 26.41 -15.91 -6.47
N GLU A 48 27.04 -16.12 -7.62
CA GLU A 48 27.46 -15.06 -8.55
C GLU A 48 26.28 -14.36 -9.22
N GLN A 49 25.23 -15.10 -9.59
CA GLN A 49 24.00 -14.53 -10.16
C GLN A 49 23.25 -13.70 -9.10
N ILE A 50 23.09 -14.24 -7.89
CA ILE A 50 22.45 -13.51 -6.77
C ILE A 50 23.21 -12.21 -6.46
N ALA A 51 24.55 -12.28 -6.48
CA ALA A 51 25.39 -11.11 -6.27
C ALA A 51 25.18 -10.04 -7.34
N ALA A 52 25.03 -10.44 -8.61
CA ALA A 52 24.75 -9.55 -9.72
C ALA A 52 23.36 -8.90 -9.59
N ASP A 53 22.33 -9.68 -9.25
CA ASP A 53 20.93 -9.22 -9.17
C ASP A 53 20.69 -8.26 -8.01
N ILE A 54 21.29 -8.54 -6.85
CA ILE A 54 21.14 -7.73 -5.62
C ILE A 54 22.20 -6.62 -5.56
N HIS A 55 23.13 -6.57 -6.53
CA HIS A 55 24.24 -5.63 -6.60
C HIS A 55 25.12 -5.64 -5.33
N VAL A 56 25.47 -6.83 -4.85
CA VAL A 56 26.33 -7.05 -3.68
C VAL A 56 27.59 -7.83 -4.07
N PRO A 57 28.71 -7.72 -3.35
CA PRO A 57 29.88 -8.54 -3.64
C PRO A 57 29.57 -10.03 -3.43
N VAL A 58 30.09 -10.91 -4.30
CA VAL A 58 29.88 -12.36 -4.23
C VAL A 58 30.37 -12.95 -2.90
N GLU A 59 31.41 -12.36 -2.32
CA GLU A 59 31.93 -12.72 -1.01
C GLU A 59 30.91 -12.49 0.11
N ALA A 60 30.07 -11.46 0.00
CA ALA A 60 28.99 -11.23 0.97
C ALA A 60 27.88 -12.28 0.84
N VAL A 61 27.57 -12.73 -0.36
CA VAL A 61 26.60 -13.82 -0.61
C VAL A 61 27.11 -15.12 -0.02
N ARG A 62 28.38 -15.49 -0.29
CA ARG A 62 29.01 -16.69 0.29
C ARG A 62 29.09 -16.63 1.81
N GLU A 63 29.39 -15.47 2.37
CA GLU A 63 29.41 -15.26 3.82
C GLU A 63 28.01 -15.37 4.45
N ALA A 64 26.97 -14.85 3.77
CA ALA A 64 25.58 -15.01 4.19
C ALA A 64 25.13 -16.47 4.18
N ILE A 65 25.49 -17.23 3.14
CA ILE A 65 25.22 -18.68 3.04
C ILE A 65 25.91 -19.41 4.20
N ALA A 66 27.21 -19.19 4.40
CA ALA A 66 27.97 -19.82 5.49
C ALA A 66 27.41 -19.45 6.88
N TYR A 67 26.90 -18.23 7.05
CA TYR A 67 26.25 -17.80 8.29
C TYR A 67 24.92 -18.54 8.52
N VAL A 68 24.11 -18.76 7.48
CA VAL A 68 22.84 -19.50 7.61
C VAL A 68 23.10 -21.00 7.82
N GLU A 69 24.05 -21.58 7.09
CA GLU A 69 24.47 -22.99 7.26
C GLU A 69 25.05 -23.28 8.64
N ALA A 70 25.67 -22.28 9.29
CA ALA A 70 26.13 -22.38 10.67
C ALA A 70 24.98 -22.47 11.70
N ASP A 71 23.73 -22.37 11.26
CA ASP A 71 22.50 -22.40 12.05
C ASP A 71 22.60 -21.59 13.37
N PRO A 72 22.80 -20.27 13.27
CA PRO A 72 22.98 -19.40 14.42
C PRO A 72 21.69 -19.34 15.24
N PRO A 73 21.77 -19.36 16.58
CA PRO A 73 20.60 -19.31 17.45
C PRO A 73 19.73 -18.07 17.23
N GLU A 74 20.30 -16.98 16.71
CA GLU A 74 19.58 -15.77 16.34
C GLU A 74 18.55 -16.00 15.22
N ILE A 75 18.86 -16.85 14.22
CA ILE A 75 17.92 -17.20 13.15
C ILE A 75 16.78 -18.05 13.71
N ARG A 76 17.08 -19.07 14.53
CA ARG A 76 16.04 -19.89 15.18
C ARG A 76 15.13 -19.05 16.07
N ALA A 77 15.70 -18.13 16.85
CA ALA A 77 14.92 -17.25 17.71
C ALA A 77 14.04 -16.28 16.89
N ASP A 78 14.51 -15.80 15.74
CA ASP A 78 13.73 -14.97 14.82
C ASP A 78 12.57 -15.76 14.21
N HIS A 79 12.83 -16.97 13.71
CA HIS A 79 11.79 -17.87 13.20
C HIS A 79 10.76 -18.21 14.27
N GLN A 80 11.19 -18.56 15.48
CA GLN A 80 10.26 -18.87 16.57
C GLN A 80 9.32 -17.70 16.87
N ARG A 81 9.85 -16.46 16.94
CA ARG A 81 9.01 -15.27 17.17
C ARG A 81 8.06 -15.01 16.02
N GLU A 82 8.49 -15.23 14.78
CA GLU A 82 7.65 -15.09 13.59
C GLU A 82 6.55 -16.14 13.56
N THR A 83 6.87 -17.40 13.86
CA THR A 83 5.90 -18.50 14.01
C THR A 83 4.88 -18.20 15.11
N GLU A 84 5.33 -17.78 16.30
CA GLU A 84 4.42 -17.39 17.40
C GLU A 84 3.52 -16.23 17.01
N HIS A 85 4.06 -15.23 16.31
CA HIS A 85 3.30 -14.09 15.82
C HIS A 85 2.23 -14.53 14.81
N PHE A 86 2.60 -15.36 13.84
CA PHE A 86 1.67 -15.87 12.83
C PHE A 86 0.66 -16.88 13.40
N GLN A 87 1.02 -17.68 14.39
CA GLN A 87 0.08 -18.53 15.14
C GLN A 87 -0.92 -17.69 15.93
N ALA A 88 -0.46 -16.64 16.61
CA ALA A 88 -1.34 -15.70 17.32
C ALA A 88 -2.32 -15.02 16.34
N TRP A 89 -1.83 -14.65 15.15
CA TRP A 89 -2.64 -14.10 14.06
C TRP A 89 -3.53 -15.13 13.34
N GLY A 90 -3.39 -16.42 13.63
CA GLY A 90 -4.18 -17.47 13.00
C GLY A 90 -3.84 -17.72 11.52
N VAL A 91 -2.60 -17.44 11.12
CA VAL A 91 -2.04 -17.74 9.78
C VAL A 91 -1.42 -19.14 9.75
N LEU A 92 -0.86 -19.58 10.89
CA LEU A 92 -0.30 -20.92 11.07
C LEU A 92 -1.13 -21.73 12.08
N ASP A 93 -1.18 -23.05 11.91
CA ASP A 93 -1.66 -24.00 12.93
C ASP A 93 -0.64 -24.19 14.07
N ALA A 94 -0.98 -25.00 15.08
CA ALA A 94 -0.11 -25.28 16.22
C ALA A 94 1.17 -26.03 15.81
N GLU A 95 1.11 -26.73 14.67
CA GLU A 95 2.18 -27.51 14.06
C GLU A 95 3.08 -26.68 13.12
N GLY A 96 2.73 -25.43 12.83
CA GLY A 96 3.49 -24.50 12.00
C GLY A 96 3.18 -24.57 10.50
N ASN A 97 2.13 -25.28 10.09
CA ASN A 97 1.66 -25.29 8.72
C ASN A 97 0.79 -24.07 8.43
N TYR A 98 0.89 -23.53 7.22
CA TYR A 98 -0.01 -22.49 6.75
C TYR A 98 -1.43 -23.03 6.67
N LEU A 99 -2.35 -22.33 7.33
CA LEU A 99 -3.79 -22.58 7.23
C LEU A 99 -4.25 -22.16 5.83
N ARG A 100 -4.07 -23.04 4.85
CA ARG A 100 -4.49 -22.83 3.46
C ARG A 100 -6.03 -22.84 3.41
N GLY A 101 -6.63 -21.71 3.06
CA GLY A 101 -7.99 -21.67 2.52
C GLY A 101 -9.07 -21.09 3.43
N ASP A 102 -8.93 -21.10 4.75
CA ASP A 102 -9.89 -20.47 5.65
C ASP A 102 -9.14 -19.92 6.87
N LEU A 103 -8.81 -18.63 6.87
CA LEU A 103 -8.34 -17.93 8.07
C LEU A 103 -9.42 -18.08 9.16
N PRO A 104 -9.23 -18.91 10.21
CA PRO A 104 -10.24 -19.09 11.23
C PRO A 104 -9.97 -18.06 12.31
N LYS A 105 -10.27 -16.80 11.97
CA LYS A 105 -10.54 -15.68 12.86
C LYS A 105 -10.86 -14.46 11.98
N PRO A 106 -12.01 -13.79 12.13
CA PRO A 106 -12.14 -12.46 11.60
C PRO A 106 -10.99 -11.63 12.18
N CYS A 107 -10.47 -10.68 11.40
CA CYS A 107 -9.57 -9.63 11.90
C CYS A 107 -9.98 -9.27 13.34
N PRO A 108 -9.03 -9.09 14.30
CA PRO A 108 -9.40 -8.66 15.64
C PRO A 108 -10.44 -7.57 15.48
N GLN A 109 -11.62 -7.74 16.07
CA GLN A 109 -12.68 -6.76 15.95
C GLN A 109 -12.15 -5.51 16.64
N TRP A 110 -11.39 -4.68 15.90
CA TRP A 110 -11.37 -3.25 16.10
C TRP A 110 -12.83 -2.92 16.33
N PRO A 111 -13.20 -2.19 17.41
CA PRO A 111 -14.59 -1.85 17.63
C PRO A 111 -15.09 -1.24 16.34
N THR A 112 -15.79 -2.04 15.54
CA THR A 112 -16.26 -1.64 14.22
C THR A 112 -17.42 -0.77 14.58
N PRO A 113 -17.34 0.54 14.33
CA PRO A 113 -18.45 1.39 14.68
C PRO A 113 -19.62 0.91 13.82
N THR A 114 -20.66 0.48 14.52
CA THR A 114 -21.77 -0.35 14.03
C THR A 114 -22.65 0.37 13.01
N SER A 115 -22.41 1.67 12.82
CA SER A 115 -23.01 2.52 11.81
C SER A 115 -21.94 3.36 11.11
N PRO A 116 -22.09 3.67 9.80
CA PRO A 116 -21.30 4.72 9.15
C PRO A 116 -21.25 6.03 9.95
N GLN A 117 -22.33 6.35 10.68
CA GLN A 117 -22.36 7.48 11.62
C GLN A 117 -21.42 7.28 12.81
N ASP A 118 -21.44 6.13 13.48
CA ASP A 118 -20.55 5.85 14.61
C ASP A 118 -19.06 5.88 14.18
N ARG A 119 -18.78 5.47 12.93
CA ARG A 119 -17.42 5.49 12.36
C ARG A 119 -16.94 6.90 12.24
N LEU A 120 -17.78 7.73 11.66
CA LEU A 120 -17.51 9.13 11.51
C LEU A 120 -17.41 9.83 12.87
N GLU A 121 -18.26 9.51 13.86
CA GLU A 121 -18.15 10.09 15.20
C GLU A 121 -16.84 9.72 15.89
N HIS A 122 -16.42 8.46 15.79
CA HIS A 122 -15.14 7.99 16.30
C HIS A 122 -13.96 8.68 15.61
N ILE A 123 -14.03 8.83 14.29
CA ILE A 123 -13.02 9.53 13.49
C ILE A 123 -12.98 11.01 13.86
N ILE A 124 -14.12 11.69 13.96
CA ILE A 124 -14.21 13.11 14.35
C ILE A 124 -13.63 13.27 15.77
N ALA A 125 -13.90 12.34 16.68
CA ALA A 125 -13.32 12.34 18.01
C ALA A 125 -11.80 12.11 18.00
N GLN A 126 -11.32 11.19 17.15
CA GLN A 126 -9.89 10.90 16.95
C GLN A 126 -9.16 12.09 16.32
N ALA A 127 -9.76 12.76 15.33
CA ALA A 127 -9.24 13.97 14.68
C ALA A 127 -9.18 15.14 15.67
N LYS A 128 -10.22 15.33 16.50
CA LYS A 128 -10.23 16.30 17.61
C LYS A 128 -9.15 16.04 18.67
N LEU A 129 -8.73 14.78 18.84
CA LEU A 129 -7.68 14.39 19.78
C LEU A 129 -6.28 14.56 19.20
N LEU A 130 -6.12 14.48 17.88
CA LEU A 130 -4.81 14.48 17.21
C LEU A 130 -4.33 15.87 16.76
N ASP A 131 -5.21 16.85 16.54
CA ASP A 131 -4.79 18.22 16.24
C ASP A 131 -5.67 19.30 16.89
N GLY A 132 -5.02 20.11 17.72
CA GLY A 132 -5.49 21.45 18.05
C GLY A 132 -5.15 22.38 16.89
N ALA A 133 -6.20 22.92 16.26
CA ALA A 133 -6.18 23.92 15.18
C ALA A 133 -5.99 23.37 13.75
N MET A 134 -7.11 23.04 13.09
CA MET A 134 -7.35 23.48 11.72
C MET A 134 -8.83 23.83 11.53
N THR A 135 -9.06 24.89 10.76
CA THR A 135 -10.27 25.69 10.61
C THR A 135 -11.52 24.87 10.27
N GLN A 136 -12.55 24.94 11.10
CA GLN A 136 -13.93 24.58 10.74
C GLN A 136 -14.44 25.55 9.65
N GLY A 137 -14.00 25.35 8.40
CA GLY A 137 -14.45 26.11 7.26
C GLY A 137 -15.70 25.47 6.68
N ALA A 138 -16.88 26.02 7.00
CA ALA A 138 -18.21 25.79 6.38
C ALA A 138 -18.76 24.35 6.22
N TRP A 139 -17.92 23.32 6.13
CA TRP A 139 -18.23 21.94 5.77
C TRP A 139 -18.04 21.05 6.99
N LYS A 140 -18.98 20.13 7.23
CA LYS A 140 -19.05 19.30 8.44
C LYS A 140 -18.28 17.99 8.29
N TYR A 141 -18.17 17.47 7.07
CA TYR A 141 -17.61 16.16 6.75
C TYR A 141 -16.34 16.24 5.90
N LEU A 142 -15.91 17.46 5.51
CA LEU A 142 -14.78 17.69 4.63
C LEU A 142 -13.63 18.42 5.35
N GLU A 143 -12.39 17.94 5.18
CA GLU A 143 -11.18 18.53 5.76
C GLU A 143 -9.99 18.50 4.78
N PRO A 144 -9.01 19.43 4.91
CA PRO A 144 -7.76 19.33 4.20
C PRO A 144 -6.90 18.19 4.78
N HIS A 145 -6.28 17.39 3.91
CA HIS A 145 -5.45 16.28 4.35
C HIS A 145 -3.95 16.68 4.37
N PRO A 146 -3.28 16.74 5.55
CA PRO A 146 -1.96 17.36 5.70
C PRO A 146 -0.83 16.63 4.95
N MET A 147 -1.01 15.35 4.62
CA MET A 147 -0.03 14.55 3.85
C MET A 147 -0.39 14.44 2.36
N SER A 148 -1.40 15.18 1.90
CA SER A 148 -1.79 15.21 0.48
C SER A 148 -1.17 16.41 -0.22
N ASN A 149 -0.76 16.23 -1.47
CA ASN A 149 -0.33 17.33 -2.34
C ASN A 149 -1.49 18.07 -3.02
N TYR A 150 -2.71 17.54 -2.87
CA TYR A 150 -3.94 18.12 -3.41
C TYR A 150 -4.52 19.17 -2.47
N GLU A 151 -4.97 20.30 -3.04
CA GLU A 151 -5.57 21.42 -2.32
C GLU A 151 -7.07 21.22 -2.03
N GLN A 152 -7.71 20.25 -2.70
CA GLN A 152 -9.11 19.89 -2.45
C GLN A 152 -9.34 19.22 -1.09
N LEU A 153 -10.59 19.28 -0.61
CA LEU A 153 -10.99 18.66 0.65
C LEU A 153 -11.26 17.15 0.51
N PHE A 154 -11.05 16.45 1.61
CA PHE A 154 -11.21 15.00 1.78
C PHE A 154 -12.33 14.72 2.77
N ILE A 155 -13.00 13.58 2.65
CA ILE A 155 -13.91 13.15 3.72
C ILE A 155 -13.11 12.79 4.96
N ILE A 156 -13.52 13.37 6.10
CA ILE A 156 -12.87 13.22 7.41
C ILE A 156 -12.64 11.73 7.74
N GLY A 157 -11.38 11.41 8.08
CA GLY A 157 -10.90 10.04 8.38
C GLY A 157 -10.87 9.06 7.23
N THR A 158 -11.02 9.53 6.02
CA THR A 158 -10.79 8.75 4.81
C THR A 158 -9.65 9.36 4.01
N ARG A 159 -9.18 8.63 3.01
CA ARG A 159 -8.29 9.17 1.96
C ARG A 159 -9.06 9.46 0.68
N LEU A 160 -10.39 9.58 0.76
CA LEU A 160 -11.27 9.84 -0.37
C LEU A 160 -11.43 11.35 -0.55
N ARG A 161 -11.14 11.81 -1.75
CA ARG A 161 -11.31 13.20 -2.17
C ARG A 161 -12.78 13.47 -2.51
N ALA A 162 -13.25 14.69 -2.28
CA ALA A 162 -14.61 15.08 -2.66
C ALA A 162 -14.86 14.89 -4.18
N GLU A 163 -13.87 15.20 -5.01
CA GLU A 163 -13.92 15.02 -6.47
C GLU A 163 -14.15 13.57 -6.90
N VAL A 164 -13.50 12.62 -6.22
CA VAL A 164 -13.65 11.19 -6.54
C VAL A 164 -15.11 10.77 -6.35
N ILE A 165 -15.80 11.34 -5.36
CA ILE A 165 -17.21 11.04 -5.07
C ILE A 165 -18.12 11.72 -6.09
N TYR A 166 -17.81 12.97 -6.43
CA TYR A 166 -18.54 13.71 -7.47
C TYR A 166 -18.44 13.00 -8.83
N ALA A 167 -17.24 12.55 -9.22
CA ALA A 167 -17.00 11.81 -10.46
C ALA A 167 -17.80 10.50 -10.54
N GLN A 168 -18.05 9.80 -9.43
CA GLN A 168 -18.92 8.61 -9.44
C GLN A 168 -20.35 8.93 -9.87
N VAL A 169 -20.82 10.15 -9.63
CA VAL A 169 -22.17 10.60 -9.97
C VAL A 169 -22.21 11.25 -11.35
N THR A 170 -21.14 11.93 -11.77
CA THR A 170 -21.13 12.74 -13.01
C THR A 170 -20.45 12.09 -14.21
N ASP A 171 -19.49 11.20 -14.02
CA ASP A 171 -18.69 10.63 -15.12
C ASP A 171 -19.30 9.33 -15.69
N VAL A 172 -20.50 9.00 -15.24
CA VAL A 172 -21.31 7.87 -15.68
C VAL A 172 -22.47 8.38 -16.54
N ASP A 173 -23.00 7.51 -17.42
CA ASP A 173 -24.17 7.85 -18.22
C ASP A 173 -25.30 8.32 -17.28
N PRO A 174 -25.96 9.46 -17.53
CA PRO A 174 -27.05 9.95 -16.70
C PRO A 174 -28.17 8.93 -16.44
N ALA A 175 -28.34 7.93 -17.32
CA ALA A 175 -29.29 6.84 -17.12
C ALA A 175 -28.85 5.82 -16.05
N ASP A 176 -27.54 5.68 -15.84
CA ASP A 176 -26.89 4.72 -14.92
C ASP A 176 -26.21 5.43 -13.73
N ALA A 177 -26.43 6.74 -13.56
CA ALA A 177 -25.80 7.51 -12.50
C ALA A 177 -26.29 7.04 -11.12
N PRO A 178 -25.38 6.57 -10.23
CA PRO A 178 -25.77 6.10 -8.92
C PRO A 178 -26.26 7.28 -8.08
N THR A 179 -27.31 7.03 -7.31
CA THR A 179 -27.83 8.00 -6.34
C THR A 179 -26.80 8.25 -5.23
N PRO A 180 -26.83 9.43 -4.56
CA PRO A 180 -25.96 9.69 -3.41
C PRO A 180 -26.05 8.62 -2.32
N GLU A 181 -27.21 7.99 -2.16
CA GLU A 181 -27.44 6.88 -1.24
C GLU A 181 -26.69 5.60 -1.66
N GLU A 182 -26.72 5.25 -2.95
CA GLU A 182 -26.00 4.09 -3.50
C GLU A 182 -24.48 4.30 -3.46
N VAL A 183 -24.00 5.53 -3.70
CA VAL A 183 -22.58 5.89 -3.53
C VAL A 183 -22.17 5.79 -2.07
N ALA A 184 -23.01 6.26 -1.15
CA ALA A 184 -22.77 6.14 0.28
C ALA A 184 -22.70 4.68 0.75
N GLU A 185 -23.60 3.82 0.25
CA GLU A 185 -23.59 2.40 0.56
C GLU A 185 -22.35 1.70 0.00
N SER A 186 -22.06 1.89 -1.29
CA SER A 186 -20.92 1.25 -1.97
C SER A 186 -19.56 1.63 -1.38
N MET A 187 -19.38 2.89 -1.01
CA MET A 187 -18.16 3.38 -0.38
C MET A 187 -18.17 3.29 1.14
N ASN A 188 -19.29 2.83 1.73
CA ASN A 188 -19.52 2.74 3.17
C ASN A 188 -19.22 4.09 3.87
N LEU A 189 -19.86 5.14 3.37
CA LEU A 189 -19.78 6.52 3.85
C LEU A 189 -21.15 6.99 4.37
N PRO A 190 -21.20 8.00 5.25
CA PRO A 190 -22.45 8.67 5.58
C PRO A 190 -23.04 9.36 4.34
N VAL A 191 -24.36 9.21 4.11
CA VAL A 191 -25.06 9.83 2.98
C VAL A 191 -24.91 11.35 3.01
N GLU A 192 -24.90 11.95 4.19
CA GLU A 192 -24.70 13.39 4.37
C GLU A 192 -23.30 13.84 3.95
N ALA A 193 -22.28 13.00 4.12
CA ALA A 193 -20.93 13.29 3.68
C ALA A 193 -20.80 13.25 2.15
N VAL A 194 -21.51 12.30 1.49
CA VAL A 194 -21.58 12.23 0.03
C VAL A 194 -22.29 13.45 -0.54
N ARG A 195 -23.45 13.83 0.01
CA ARG A 195 -24.18 15.04 -0.42
C ARG A 195 -23.36 16.31 -0.21
N GLU A 196 -22.62 16.40 0.89
CA GLU A 196 -21.74 17.54 1.16
C GLU A 196 -20.55 17.59 0.19
N ALA A 197 -19.96 16.44 -0.16
CA ALA A 197 -18.91 16.35 -1.18
C ALA A 197 -19.41 16.81 -2.57
N ILE A 198 -20.62 16.39 -2.96
CA ILE A 198 -21.26 16.83 -4.21
C ILE A 198 -21.46 18.35 -4.18
N ALA A 199 -22.06 18.90 -3.12
CA ALA A 199 -22.29 20.34 -2.98
C ALA A 199 -20.98 21.15 -2.96
N TYR A 200 -19.92 20.60 -2.36
CA TYR A 200 -18.58 21.20 -2.39
C TYR A 200 -18.04 21.25 -3.83
N CYS A 201 -18.11 20.15 -4.58
CA CYS A 201 -17.64 20.12 -5.97
C CYS A 201 -18.47 21.02 -6.89
N GLU A 202 -19.79 21.06 -6.73
CA GLU A 202 -20.70 21.97 -7.46
C GLU A 202 -20.42 23.45 -7.18
N SER A 203 -19.81 23.78 -6.03
CA SER A 203 -19.42 25.15 -5.69
C SER A 203 -18.14 25.63 -6.40
N GLU A 204 -17.50 24.77 -7.20
CA GLU A 204 -16.26 25.01 -7.94
C GLU A 204 -15.17 25.70 -7.10
N PRO A 205 -14.73 25.08 -5.99
CA PRO A 205 -13.80 25.70 -5.07
C PRO A 205 -12.44 25.88 -5.77
N PRO A 206 -11.73 26.99 -5.53
CA PRO A 206 -10.51 27.33 -6.26
C PRO A 206 -9.41 26.27 -6.12
N GLY A 207 -9.32 25.58 -4.97
CA GLY A 207 -8.38 24.47 -4.77
C GLY A 207 -8.66 23.27 -5.67
N LEU A 208 -9.94 22.97 -5.96
CA LEU A 208 -10.32 21.89 -6.87
C LEU A 208 -9.96 22.23 -8.32
N LEU A 209 -10.18 23.48 -8.74
CA LEU A 209 -9.82 23.95 -10.08
C LEU A 209 -8.30 23.89 -10.31
N GLU A 210 -7.51 24.28 -9.31
CA GLU A 210 -6.05 24.22 -9.36
C GLU A 210 -5.55 22.77 -9.41
N ASP A 211 -6.15 21.88 -8.62
CA ASP A 211 -5.84 20.44 -8.66
C ASP A 211 -6.15 19.84 -10.04
N HIS A 212 -7.29 20.18 -10.64
CA HIS A 212 -7.66 19.76 -12.00
C HIS A 212 -6.67 20.28 -13.04
N ARG A 213 -6.22 21.53 -12.90
CA ARG A 213 -5.20 22.12 -13.78
C ARG A 213 -3.89 21.34 -13.69
N ARG A 214 -3.38 21.10 -12.47
CA ARG A 214 -2.13 20.36 -12.25
C ARG A 214 -2.22 18.93 -12.77
N GLN A 215 -3.35 18.25 -12.54
CA GLN A 215 -3.55 16.90 -13.04
C GLN A 215 -3.59 16.87 -14.57
N ARG A 216 -4.29 17.81 -15.22
CA ARG A 216 -4.32 17.92 -16.68
C ARG A 216 -2.92 18.15 -17.25
N GLU A 217 -2.14 19.04 -16.65
CA GLU A 217 -0.77 19.32 -17.07
C GLU A 217 0.14 18.10 -16.93
N ASP A 218 0.05 17.34 -15.83
CA ASP A 218 0.79 16.08 -15.66
C ASP A 218 0.41 15.05 -16.73
N LEU A 219 -0.90 14.86 -16.96
CA LEU A 219 -1.40 13.90 -17.95
C LEU A 219 -1.01 14.29 -19.37
N GLN A 220 -1.05 15.58 -19.72
CA GLN A 220 -0.58 16.10 -21.01
C GLN A 220 0.93 15.94 -21.16
N ALA A 221 1.72 16.27 -20.12
CA ALA A 221 3.18 16.10 -20.15
C ALA A 221 3.60 14.64 -20.32
N ARG A 222 2.80 13.71 -19.79
CA ARG A 222 2.99 12.25 -19.95
C ARG A 222 2.43 11.70 -21.27
N GLY A 223 1.81 12.53 -22.10
CA GLY A 223 1.22 12.13 -23.37
C GLY A 223 -0.01 11.21 -23.22
N LEU A 224 -0.69 11.26 -22.07
CA LEU A 224 -1.89 10.46 -21.78
C LEU A 224 -3.18 11.21 -22.15
N MET A 225 -3.10 12.52 -22.32
CA MET A 225 -4.23 13.42 -22.62
C MET A 225 -3.83 14.44 -23.70
N ASP A 226 -4.76 14.77 -24.59
CA ASP A 226 -4.55 15.74 -25.68
C ASP A 226 -4.72 17.20 -25.18
N ALA A 227 -4.52 18.17 -26.08
CA ALA A 227 -4.63 19.59 -25.75
C ALA A 227 -6.07 20.01 -25.43
N GLU A 228 -7.03 19.26 -25.94
CA GLU A 228 -8.47 19.43 -25.77
C GLU A 228 -9.02 18.80 -24.48
N GLY A 229 -8.19 18.02 -23.76
CA GLY A 229 -8.54 17.38 -22.48
C GLY A 229 -9.12 15.97 -22.61
N ASN A 230 -9.08 15.36 -23.80
CA ASN A 230 -9.47 13.98 -24.01
C ASN A 230 -8.29 13.03 -23.77
N TYR A 231 -8.56 11.87 -23.20
CA TYR A 231 -7.56 10.83 -23.09
C TYR A 231 -7.14 10.34 -24.48
N ILE A 232 -5.84 10.44 -24.82
CA ILE A 232 -5.28 9.93 -26.08
C ILE A 232 -5.39 8.40 -26.13
N ARG A 233 -5.33 7.76 -24.97
CA ARG A 233 -5.58 6.34 -24.76
C ARG A 233 -6.40 6.16 -23.47
N PRO A 234 -7.43 5.30 -23.45
CA PRO A 234 -8.09 4.92 -22.22
C PRO A 234 -7.10 4.29 -21.24
N PRO A 235 -7.06 4.70 -19.95
CA PRO A 235 -6.20 4.08 -18.97
C PRO A 235 -6.49 2.57 -18.88
N GLY A 236 -5.44 1.75 -19.00
CA GLY A 236 -5.55 0.28 -18.92
C GLY A 236 -5.56 -0.48 -20.25
N ARG A 237 -5.64 0.19 -21.42
CA ARG A 237 -5.31 -0.47 -22.69
C ARG A 237 -3.80 -0.50 -22.92
N LEU A 238 -3.26 -1.69 -23.17
CA LEU A 238 -1.88 -1.87 -23.59
C LEU A 238 -1.67 -1.19 -24.95
N SER A 239 -0.44 -0.80 -25.26
CA SER A 239 -0.14 -0.31 -26.60
C SER A 239 -0.20 -1.44 -27.61
N PRO A 240 -0.44 -1.17 -28.89
CA PRO A 240 -0.33 -2.21 -29.91
C PRO A 240 1.03 -2.93 -29.84
N GLU A 241 2.10 -2.21 -29.51
CA GLU A 241 3.43 -2.79 -29.28
C GLU A 241 3.52 -3.62 -27.99
N GLU A 242 2.83 -3.21 -26.91
CA GLU A 242 2.76 -3.96 -25.65
C GLU A 242 1.85 -5.19 -25.75
N GLU A 243 0.75 -5.11 -26.51
CA GLU A 243 -0.16 -6.20 -26.87
C GLU A 243 0.56 -7.22 -27.76
N GLU A 244 1.35 -6.75 -28.73
CA GLU A 244 2.20 -7.60 -29.57
C GLU A 244 3.31 -8.27 -28.76
N ARG A 245 3.96 -7.52 -27.85
CA ARG A 245 4.96 -8.09 -26.92
C ARG A 245 4.37 -9.13 -25.98
N LEU A 246 3.11 -8.96 -25.58
CA LEU A 246 2.39 -9.86 -24.67
C LEU A 246 1.59 -10.95 -25.39
N GLY A 247 1.60 -10.98 -26.73
CA GLY A 247 0.90 -11.99 -27.53
C GLY A 247 -0.62 -11.95 -27.39
N LEU A 248 -1.19 -10.77 -27.16
CA LEU A 248 -2.62 -10.55 -26.94
C LEU A 248 -3.39 -10.14 -28.21
N ASN A 249 -2.72 -10.06 -29.36
CA ASN A 249 -3.34 -9.82 -30.66
C ASN A 249 -3.70 -11.16 -31.33
N ASP A 250 -4.98 -11.56 -31.26
CA ASP A 250 -5.59 -12.61 -32.11
C ASP A 250 -6.38 -11.96 -33.27
#